data_AF-A0A535T0G2-F1
#
_entry.id   AF-A0A535T0G2-F1
#
_cell.length_a   1.000
_cell.length_b   1.000
_cell.length_c   1.000
_cell.angle_alpha   90.00
_cell.angle_beta   90.00
_cell.angle_gamma   90.00
#
_symmetry.space_group_name_H-M   'P 1'
#
loop_
_entity.id
_entity.type
_entity.pdbx_description
1 polymer ?
#
loop_
_entity_poly.entity_id
_entity_poly.type
_entity_poly.pdbx_seq_one_letter_code
_entity_poly.pdbx_strand_id
1 'polypeptide(L)' 'SADGFGDQPKVMNGASDLFVEVLGAAGKHTRAAVGTNALPFSVTVEIAAVAVVRTG' A
#
# COMPACT_ATOMS: atom_id res chain seq x y z
N SER A 1 -8.13 11.47 -5.72
CA SER A 1 -6.85 12.22 -5.74
C SER A 1 -7.09 13.49 -6.49
N ALA A 2 -6.64 14.61 -5.93
CA ALA A 2 -6.69 15.89 -6.62
C ALA A 2 -5.65 15.93 -7.74
N ASP A 3 -5.95 16.69 -8.79
CA ASP A 3 -5.02 16.91 -9.89
C ASP A 3 -3.72 17.56 -9.36
N GLY A 4 -2.59 17.08 -9.87
CA GLY A 4 -1.26 17.56 -9.46
C GLY A 4 -0.73 16.97 -8.14
N PHE A 5 -1.53 16.23 -7.38
CA PHE A 5 -1.03 15.51 -6.21
C PHE A 5 -0.20 14.29 -6.67
N GLY A 6 1.12 14.32 -6.46
CA GLY A 6 2.07 13.27 -6.86
C GLY A 6 2.71 12.50 -5.70
N ASP A 7 2.25 12.74 -4.47
CA ASP A 7 2.85 12.20 -3.25
C ASP A 7 2.28 10.85 -2.80
N GLN A 8 1.55 10.15 -3.68
CA GLN A 8 1.05 8.79 -3.42
C GLN A 8 2.16 7.82 -2.96
N PRO A 9 3.40 7.86 -3.51
CA PRO A 9 4.48 7.01 -3.01
C PRO A 9 4.82 7.26 -1.54
N LYS A 10 4.69 8.51 -1.06
CA LYS A 10 4.91 8.86 0.35
C LYS A 10 3.76 8.38 1.23
N VAL A 11 2.51 8.51 0.77
CA VAL A 11 1.33 7.98 1.47
C VAL A 11 1.44 6.46 1.62
N MET A 12 1.85 5.75 0.57
CA MET A 12 2.02 4.29 0.58
C MET A 12 3.16 3.81 1.50
N ASN A 13 4.11 4.68 1.91
CA ASN A 13 5.12 4.31 2.89
C ASN A 13 4.51 3.83 4.20
N GLY A 14 3.37 4.39 4.65
CA GLY A 14 2.72 3.94 5.87
C GLY A 14 2.37 2.44 5.86
N ALA A 15 1.89 1.93 4.72
CA ALA A 15 1.65 0.50 4.56
C ALA A 15 2.96 -0.30 4.48
N SER A 16 3.95 0.21 3.75
CA SER A 16 5.22 -0.48 3.59
C SER A 16 6.01 -0.60 4.88
N ASP A 17 6.06 0.48 5.66
CA ASP A 17 6.74 0.55 6.95
C ASP A 17 6.06 -0.40 7.94
N LEU A 18 4.72 -0.40 7.99
CA LEU A 18 3.95 -1.33 8.81
C LEU A 18 4.24 -2.80 8.45
N PHE A 19 4.24 -3.16 7.16
CA PHE A 19 4.53 -4.54 6.74
C PHE A 19 5.94 -4.98 7.15
N VAL A 20 6.93 -4.12 7.01
CA VAL A 20 8.31 -4.41 7.44
C VAL A 20 8.41 -4.47 8.97
N GLU A 21 7.71 -3.59 9.69
CA GLU A 21 7.69 -3.57 11.16
C GLU A 21 7.14 -4.89 11.71
N VAL A 22 5.99 -5.35 11.21
CA VAL A 22 5.29 -6.52 11.76
C VAL A 22 5.77 -7.86 11.22
N LEU A 23 6.28 -7.92 9.98
CA LEU A 23 6.72 -9.17 9.33
C LEU A 23 8.25 -9.26 9.17
N GLY A 24 9.00 -8.23 9.55
CA GLY A 24 10.45 -8.18 9.40
C GLY A 24 10.90 -8.34 7.94
N ALA A 25 11.86 -9.22 7.69
CA ALA A 25 12.39 -9.47 6.35
C ALA A 25 11.32 -9.97 5.36
N ALA A 26 10.33 -10.73 5.85
CA ALA A 26 9.22 -11.22 5.02
C ALA A 26 8.26 -10.09 4.60
N GLY A 27 8.30 -8.95 5.29
CA GLY A 27 7.52 -7.76 4.96
C GLY A 27 8.09 -6.92 3.84
N LYS A 28 9.29 -7.21 3.31
CA LYS A 28 9.85 -6.49 2.15
C LYS A 28 9.14 -6.92 0.87
N HIS A 29 8.66 -5.94 0.10
CA HIS A 29 7.82 -6.17 -1.09
C HIS A 29 8.10 -5.14 -2.18
N THR A 30 7.76 -5.51 -3.42
CA THR A 30 7.55 -4.54 -4.51
C THR A 30 6.17 -3.88 -4.35
N ARG A 31 5.98 -2.68 -4.90
CA ARG A 31 4.69 -1.99 -4.82
C ARG A 31 4.43 -1.09 -6.04
N ALA A 32 3.16 -0.74 -6.23
CA ALA A 32 2.72 0.36 -7.07
C ALA A 32 1.90 1.35 -6.22
N ALA A 33 2.12 2.65 -6.39
CA ALA A 33 1.37 3.70 -5.72
C ALA A 33 0.78 4.63 -6.78
N VAL A 34 -0.53 4.51 -7.00
CA VAL A 34 -1.24 5.22 -8.08
C VAL A 34 -2.34 6.10 -7.51
N GLY A 35 -2.53 7.27 -8.12
CA GLY A 35 -3.66 8.13 -7.80
C GLY A 35 -4.92 7.69 -8.54
N THR A 36 -6.05 7.60 -7.85
CA THR A 36 -7.39 7.41 -8.43
C THR A 36 -8.29 8.59 -8.12
N ASN A 37 -9.32 8.84 -8.93
CA ASN A 37 -10.31 9.90 -8.69
C ASN A 37 -11.24 9.55 -7.51
N ALA A 38 -11.58 8.29 -7.32
CA ALA A 38 -12.44 7.81 -6.23
C ALA A 38 -12.13 6.35 -5.85
N LEU A 39 -12.58 5.97 -4.65
CA LEU A 39 -12.57 4.60 -4.15
C LEU A 39 -13.96 4.24 -3.60
N PRO A 40 -14.33 2.95 -3.53
CA PRO A 40 -15.55 2.51 -2.88
C PRO A 40 -15.66 3.03 -1.44
N PHE A 41 -16.87 3.30 -0.98
CA PHE A 41 -17.16 3.80 0.38
C PHE A 41 -16.46 5.12 0.76
N SER A 42 -15.97 5.88 -0.22
CA SER A 42 -15.29 7.17 0.01
C SER A 42 -14.06 7.07 0.92
N VAL A 43 -13.38 5.92 0.93
CA VAL A 43 -12.12 5.77 1.68
C VAL A 43 -10.99 6.55 1.00
N THR A 44 -9.97 6.92 1.78
CA THR A 44 -8.83 7.70 1.29
C THR A 44 -7.77 6.85 0.58
N VAL A 45 -7.60 5.60 1.00
CA VAL A 45 -6.59 4.67 0.50
C VAL A 45 -7.17 3.25 0.45
N GLU A 46 -6.88 2.53 -0.62
CA GLU A 46 -7.09 1.09 -0.74
C GLU A 46 -5.75 0.41 -0.97
N ILE A 47 -5.50 -0.72 -0.30
CA ILE A 47 -4.26 -1.49 -0.41
C ILE A 47 -4.64 -2.92 -0.81
N ALA A 48 -4.12 -3.36 -1.96
CA ALA A 48 -4.20 -4.74 -2.39
C ALA A 48 -2.80 -5.39 -2.33
N ALA A 49 -2.73 -6.62 -1.83
CA ALA A 49 -1.48 -7.35 -1.69
C ALA A 49 -1.64 -8.80 -2.15
N VAL A 50 -0.57 -9.34 -2.71
CA VAL A 50 -0.41 -10.78 -2.98
C VAL A 50 0.72 -11.27 -2.09
N ALA A 51 0.48 -12.33 -1.34
CA ALA A 51 1.42 -12.85 -0.35
C ALA A 51 1.59 -14.37 -0.49
N VAL A 52 2.79 -14.84 -0.19
CA VAL A 52 3.05 -16.27 0.01
C VAL A 52 2.72 -16.61 1.45
N VAL A 53 1.88 -17.62 1.63
CA VAL A 53 1.49 -18.14 2.95
C VAL A 53 2.09 -19.52 3.12
N ARG A 54 2.67 -19.80 4.29
CA ARG A 54 3.09 -21.16 4.63
C ARG A 54 1.86 -22.00 4.92
N THR A 55 1.70 -23.08 4.18
CA THR A 55 0.77 -24.16 4.51
C THR A 55 1.53 -25.22 5.31
N GLY A 56 0.92 -25.70 6.39
CA GLY A 56 1.41 -26.86 7.15
C GLY A 56 1.19 -28.17 6.41
#